data_AF-A0A7J2KLH1-F1
#
_entry.id   AF-A0A7J2KLH1-F1
#
_cell.length_a   1.000
_cell.length_b   1.000
_cell.length_c   1.000
_cell.angle_alpha   90.00
_cell.angle_beta   90.00
_cell.angle_gamma   90.00
#
_symmetry.space_group_name_H-M   'P 1'
#
loop_
_entity.id
_entity.type
_entity.pdbx_description
1 polymer ?
#
loop_
_entity_poly.entity_id
_entity_poly.type
_entity_poly.pdbx_seq_one_letter_code
_entity_poly.pdbx_strand_id
1 'polypeptide(L)'
;MAEKDIQNLMKKQDKIRNIAIAAHIDHGKTTFSDNLLAGAGMMSEELAGKQLALDFHEDEAARGITIDSASVSMIHNIGGE
;
A
#
# COMPACT_ATOMS: atom_id res chain seq x y z
N MET A 1 -3.12 3.72 -17.11
CA MET A 1 -2.45 5.05 -17.05
C MET A 1 -1.09 4.92 -17.72
N ALA A 2 -0.66 5.88 -18.54
CA ALA A 2 0.63 5.76 -19.22
C ALA A 2 1.77 6.10 -18.24
N GLU A 3 2.92 5.43 -18.35
CA GLU A 3 4.12 5.70 -17.54
C GLU A 3 4.50 7.19 -17.50
N LYS A 4 4.27 7.87 -18.62
CA LYS A 4 4.52 9.31 -18.80
C LYS A 4 3.67 10.19 -17.88
N ASP A 5 2.45 9.76 -17.58
CA ASP A 5 1.53 10.50 -16.68
C ASP A 5 2.02 10.41 -15.24
N ILE A 6 2.51 9.23 -14.82
CA ILE A 6 3.10 8.99 -13.49
C ILE A 6 4.34 9.88 -13.32
N GLN A 7 5.25 9.88 -14.30
CA GLN A 7 6.45 10.73 -14.25
C GLN A 7 6.11 12.22 -14.14
N ASN A 8 5.02 12.67 -14.78
CA ASN A 8 4.57 14.05 -14.66
C ASN A 8 3.95 14.35 -13.29
N LEU A 9 3.19 13.42 -12.71
CA LEU A 9 2.65 13.54 -11.35
C LEU A 9 3.76 13.58 -10.30
N MET A 10 4.81 12.76 -10.44
CA MET A 10 5.96 12.74 -9.53
C MET A 10 6.71 14.08 -9.46
N LYS A 11 6.59 14.94 -10.48
CA LYS A 11 7.17 16.29 -10.47
C LYS A 11 6.36 17.28 -9.62
N LYS A 12 5.08 16.99 -9.35
CA LYS A 12 4.17 17.85 -8.56
C LYS A 12 4.25 17.47 -7.08
N GLN A 13 5.33 17.87 -6.42
CA GLN A 13 5.63 17.49 -5.03
C GLN A 13 4.52 17.86 -4.02
N ASP A 14 3.80 18.96 -4.27
CA ASP A 14 2.67 19.44 -3.46
C ASP A 14 1.48 18.46 -3.45
N LYS A 15 1.42 17.53 -4.40
CA LYS A 15 0.38 16.49 -4.52
C LYS A 15 0.81 15.13 -3.95
N ILE A 16 2.08 14.97 -3.57
CA ILE A 16 2.59 13.72 -2.99
C ILE A 16 2.30 13.69 -1.48
N ARG A 17 1.82 12.55 -0.98
CA ARG A 17 1.60 12.29 0.45
C ARG A 17 2.38 11.04 0.85
N ASN A 18 3.50 11.25 1.52
CA ASN A 18 4.27 10.16 2.12
C ASN A 18 3.62 9.81 3.45
N ILE A 19 3.11 8.58 3.56
CA ILE A 19 2.41 8.07 4.73
C ILE A 19 3.12 6.80 5.17
N ALA A 20 3.36 6.66 6.47
CA ALA A 20 3.88 5.45 7.08
C ALA A 20 2.86 4.91 8.08
N ILE A 21 2.72 3.58 8.13
CA ILE A 21 1.84 2.89 9.07
C ILE A 21 2.71 2.28 10.15
N ALA A 22 2.48 2.68 11.41
CA ALA A 22 3.16 2.13 12.57
C ALA A 22 2.13 1.69 13.60
N ALA A 23 2.31 0.49 14.15
CA ALA A 23 1.45 -0.10 15.17
C ALA A 23 2.19 -1.24 15.89
N HIS A 24 1.61 -1.74 16.97
CA HIS A 24 2.11 -2.90 17.69
C HIS A 24 1.92 -4.22 16.91
N ILE A 25 2.65 -5.28 17.29
CA ILE A 25 2.45 -6.63 16.72
C ILE A 25 0.98 -7.06 16.86
N ASP A 26 0.48 -7.84 15.91
CA ASP A 26 -0.91 -8.31 15.85
C ASP A 26 -2.01 -7.24 15.79
N HIS A 27 -1.69 -5.99 15.45
CA HIS A 27 -2.68 -4.91 15.30
C HIS A 27 -3.20 -4.75 13.86
N GLY A 28 -3.02 -5.75 13.00
CA GLY A 28 -3.60 -5.77 11.65
C GLY A 28 -3.01 -4.71 10.70
N LYS A 29 -1.74 -4.31 10.88
CA LYS A 29 -1.07 -3.35 9.99
C LYS A 29 -1.10 -3.81 8.53
N THR A 30 -0.67 -5.04 8.27
CA THR A 30 -0.60 -5.59 6.93
C THR A 30 -1.98 -5.71 6.32
N THR A 31 -2.97 -6.17 7.10
CA THR A 31 -4.38 -6.20 6.68
C THR A 31 -4.92 -4.81 6.32
N PHE A 32 -4.59 -3.79 7.10
CA PHE A 32 -5.00 -2.41 6.80
C PHE A 32 -4.35 -1.91 5.50
N SER A 33 -3.05 -2.15 5.32
CA SER A 33 -2.34 -1.78 4.09
C SER A 33 -2.89 -2.48 2.84
N ASP A 34 -3.22 -3.76 2.95
CA ASP A 34 -3.86 -4.54 1.89
C ASP A 34 -5.21 -3.92 1.47
N ASN A 35 -6.02 -3.48 2.44
CA ASN A 35 -7.29 -2.82 2.15
C ASN A 35 -7.09 -1.47 1.44
N LEU A 36 -6.04 -0.71 1.77
CA LEU A 36 -5.70 0.51 1.04
C LEU A 36 -5.32 0.21 -0.42
N LEU A 37 -4.53 -0.85 -0.65
CA LEU A 37 -4.16 -1.29 -1.99
C LEU A 37 -5.38 -1.72 -2.81
N ALA A 38 -6.31 -2.45 -2.21
CA ALA A 38 -7.56 -2.83 -2.85
C ALA A 38 -8.41 -1.61 -3.20
N GLY A 39 -8.57 -0.66 -2.26
CA GLY A 39 -9.28 0.60 -2.51
C GLY A 39 -8.63 1.49 -3.57
N ALA A 40 -7.32 1.37 -3.79
CA ALA A 40 -6.60 2.03 -4.88
C ALA A 40 -6.69 1.26 -6.22
N GLY A 41 -7.38 0.12 -6.27
CA GLY A 41 -7.48 -0.73 -7.46
C GLY A 41 -6.18 -1.48 -7.82
N MET A 42 -5.23 -1.56 -6.90
CA MET A 42 -3.93 -2.23 -7.09
C MET A 42 -3.96 -3.70 -6.66
N MET A 43 -5.02 -4.13 -5.98
CA MET A 43 -5.25 -5.51 -5.56
C MET A 43 -6.75 -5.84 -5.61
N SER A 44 -7.09 -7.12 -5.76
CA SER A 44 -8.48 -7.59 -5.63
C SER A 44 -8.98 -7.43 -4.19
N GLU A 45 -10.23 -6.97 -4.03
CA GLU A 45 -10.91 -6.93 -2.72
C GLU A 45 -10.96 -8.32 -2.06
N GLU A 46 -11.06 -9.39 -2.86
CA GLU A 46 -11.08 -10.76 -2.32
C GLU A 46 -9.75 -11.18 -1.68
N LEU A 47 -8.64 -10.64 -2.20
CA LEU A 47 -7.28 -10.89 -1.73
C LEU A 47 -6.89 -9.97 -0.55
N ALA A 48 -7.64 -8.88 -0.34
CA ALA A 48 -7.38 -7.93 0.72
C ALA A 48 -7.40 -8.57 2.10
N GLY A 49 -6.26 -8.48 2.80
CA GLY A 49 -6.09 -9.01 4.15
C GLY A 49 -5.83 -10.51 4.21
N LYS A 50 -5.86 -11.21 3.06
CA LYS A 50 -5.51 -12.63 2.95
C LYS A 50 -4.12 -12.82 2.35
N GLN A 51 -3.78 -12.01 1.35
CA GLN A 51 -2.49 -12.10 0.68
C GLN A 51 -1.36 -11.52 1.52
N LEU A 52 -1.65 -10.54 2.39
CA LEU A 52 -0.67 -9.87 3.24
C LEU A 52 0.51 -9.39 2.40
N ALA A 53 0.21 -8.67 1.30
CA ALA A 53 1.12 -8.49 0.18
C ALA A 53 2.40 -7.72 0.51
N LEU A 54 2.46 -7.09 1.68
CA LEU A 54 3.63 -6.36 2.18
C LEU A 54 4.54 -7.20 3.10
N ASP A 55 4.08 -8.37 3.57
CA ASP A 55 4.89 -9.31 4.34
C ASP A 55 5.57 -10.27 3.33
N PHE A 56 6.73 -9.86 2.79
CA PHE A 56 7.39 -10.54 1.67
C PHE A 56 8.14 -11.80 2.07
N HIS A 57 8.62 -11.87 3.32
CA HIS A 57 9.38 -13.01 3.79
C HIS A 57 8.46 -14.11 4.35
N GLU A 58 8.82 -15.37 4.14
CA GLU A 58 8.01 -16.50 4.62
C GLU A 58 7.86 -16.51 6.15
N ASP A 59 8.87 -16.03 6.88
CA ASP A 59 8.83 -15.93 8.34
C ASP A 59 7.96 -14.77 8.84
N GLU A 60 7.85 -13.68 8.09
CA GLU A 60 6.88 -12.59 8.31
C GLU A 60 5.46 -13.14 8.22
N ALA A 61 5.13 -13.79 7.10
CA ALA A 61 3.80 -14.36 6.85
C ALA A 61 3.45 -15.48 7.85
N ALA A 62 4.39 -16.36 8.18
CA ALA A 62 4.16 -17.46 9.12
C ALA A 62 3.94 -16.98 10.57
N ARG A 63 4.50 -15.83 10.94
CA ARG A 63 4.41 -15.26 12.30
C ARG A 63 3.42 -14.11 12.42
N GLY A 64 2.86 -13.61 11.32
CA GLY A 64 1.95 -12.46 11.32
C GLY A 64 2.64 -11.15 11.75
N ILE A 65 3.94 -11.03 11.47
CA ILE A 65 4.75 -9.85 11.83
C ILE A 65 5.31 -9.20 10.57
N THR A 66 5.61 -7.91 10.67
CA THR A 66 6.33 -7.16 9.64
C THR A 66 7.70 -6.80 10.19
N ILE A 67 8.76 -7.29 9.56
CA ILE A 67 10.16 -7.05 9.95
C ILE A 67 10.72 -5.90 9.09
N ASP A 68 10.49 -5.96 7.78
CA ASP A 68 10.99 -4.98 6.83
C ASP A 68 9.91 -4.02 6.34
N SER A 69 10.32 -2.78 6.05
CA SER A 69 9.42 -1.78 5.50
C SER A 69 9.19 -2.01 4.01
N ALA A 70 7.96 -2.35 3.64
CA ALA A 70 7.50 -2.29 2.26
C ALA A 70 6.99 -0.88 1.90
N SER A 71 7.23 -0.43 0.68
CA SER A 71 6.71 0.85 0.17
C SER A 71 5.85 0.63 -1.06
N VAL A 72 4.69 1.29 -1.08
CA VAL A 72 3.75 1.27 -2.21
C VAL A 72 3.37 2.69 -2.57
N SER A 73 3.14 2.93 -3.86
CA SER A 73 2.67 4.23 -4.37
C SER A 73 1.30 4.05 -4.99
N MET A 74 0.32 4.76 -4.44
CA MET A 74 -1.08 4.74 -4.89
C MET A 74 -1.43 6.08 -5.54
N ILE A 75 -2.22 6.04 -6.61
CA ILE A 75 -2.69 7.25 -7.30
C ILE A 75 -4.20 7.37 -7.04
N HIS A 76 -4.62 8.53 -6.54
CA HIS A 76 -6.02 8.82 -6.28
C HIS A 76 -6.42 10.12 -6.98
N ASN A 77 -7.56 10.09 -7.66
CA ASN A 77 -8.22 11.30 -8.15
C ASN A 77 -9.08 11.87 -7.01
N ILE A 78 -8.78 13.09 -6.58
CA ILE A 78 -9.48 13.75 -5.48
C ILE A 78 -10.21 14.96 -6.04
N GLY A 79 -11.54 14.93 -6.00
CA GLY A 79 -12.38 16.06 -6.44
C GLY A 79 -12.72 16.09 -7.95
N GLY A 80 -12.51 15.01 -8.68
CA GLY A 80 -12.84 14.92 -10.11
C GLY A 80 -11.77 15.44 -11.07
N GLU A 81 -10.60 15.80 -10.55
CA GLU A 81 -9.35 16.03 -11.31
C GLU A 81 -8.41 14.82 -11.19
#